data_AF-A0A7T6ZF91-F1
#
_entry.id   AF-A0A7T6ZF91-F1
#
_cell.length_a   1.000
_cell.length_b   1.000
_cell.length_c   1.000
_cell.angle_alpha   90.00
_cell.angle_beta   90.00
_cell.angle_gamma   90.00
#
_symmetry.space_group_name_H-M   'P 1'
#
loop_
_entity.id
_entity.type
_entity.pdbx_description
1 polymer ?
#
loop_
_entity_poly.entity_id
_entity_poly.type
_entity_poly.pdbx_seq_one_letter_code
_entity_poly.pdbx_strand_id
1 'polypeptide(L)'
;MAGADGFLDAFIHMFILFTVGNLYDLIVIDWLIFRHVKKFRIPGTEDMVSEYHNYWFHFVAFMRGIVIGLVISAVVGIIYMLVF
;
A
#
# COMPACT_ATOMS: atom_id res chain seq x y z
N MET A 1 15.22 -3.68 19.37
CA MET A 1 15.41 -3.30 17.96
C MET A 1 14.84 -4.43 17.13
N ALA A 2 14.19 -4.18 16.00
CA ALA A 2 13.46 -5.20 15.22
C ALA A 2 14.35 -6.26 14.52
N GLY A 3 15.58 -6.50 15.01
CA GLY A 3 16.48 -7.53 14.51
C GLY A 3 16.94 -7.36 13.06
N ALA A 4 16.95 -6.14 12.53
CA ALA A 4 17.51 -5.89 11.21
C ALA A 4 19.04 -5.77 11.33
N ASP A 5 19.80 -6.66 10.69
CA ASP A 5 21.26 -6.68 10.82
C ASP A 5 21.95 -6.05 9.59
N GLY A 6 21.24 -5.18 8.87
CA GLY A 6 21.80 -4.38 7.78
C GLY A 6 20.75 -3.81 6.83
N PHE A 7 21.23 -3.19 5.73
CA PHE A 7 20.39 -2.60 4.68
C PHE A 7 19.29 -3.55 4.20
N LEU A 8 19.66 -4.81 3.89
CA LEU A 8 18.75 -5.76 3.27
C LEU A 8 17.61 -6.15 4.23
N ASP A 9 17.90 -6.36 5.51
CA ASP A 9 16.88 -6.70 6.49
C ASP A 9 15.91 -5.52 6.69
N ALA A 10 16.43 -4.31 6.85
CA ALA A 10 15.60 -3.11 6.98
C ALA A 10 14.74 -2.87 5.72
N PHE A 11 15.32 -3.08 4.53
CA PHE A 11 14.61 -3.01 3.26
C PHE A 11 13.47 -4.02 3.19
N ILE A 12 13.75 -5.30 3.44
CA ILE A 12 12.76 -6.39 3.33
C ILE A 12 11.63 -6.18 4.33
N HIS A 13 11.96 -5.84 5.58
CA HIS A 13 10.95 -5.60 6.61
C HIS A 13 10.01 -4.46 6.21
N MET A 14 10.55 -3.33 5.76
CA MET A 14 9.73 -2.20 5.32
C MET A 14 8.92 -2.53 4.07
N PHE A 15 9.50 -3.26 3.13
CA PHE A 15 8.81 -3.63 1.90
C PHE A 15 7.64 -4.56 2.16
N ILE A 16 7.79 -5.54 3.05
CA ILE A 16 6.70 -6.42 3.49
C ILE A 16 5.62 -5.60 4.19
N LEU A 17 5.98 -4.75 5.16
CA LEU A 17 5.01 -3.94 5.89
C LEU A 17 4.20 -3.03 4.95
N PHE A 18 4.88 -2.34 4.04
CA PHE A 18 4.23 -1.48 3.05
C PHE A 18 3.33 -2.30 2.12
N THR A 19 3.82 -3.44 1.63
CA THR A 19 3.08 -4.29 0.68
C THR A 19 1.83 -4.89 1.31
N VAL A 20 1.89 -5.29 2.59
CA VAL A 20 0.71 -5.76 3.34
C VAL A 20 -0.34 -4.65 3.46
N GLY A 21 0.08 -3.42 3.78
CA GLY A 21 -0.83 -2.27 3.81
C GLY A 21 -1.46 -1.98 2.44
N ASN A 22 -0.64 -1.95 1.38
CA ASN A 22 -1.09 -1.72 0.00
C ASN A 22 -2.05 -2.83 -0.49
N LEU A 23 -1.81 -4.09 -0.09
CA LEU A 23 -2.69 -5.21 -0.41
C LEU A 23 -4.00 -5.15 0.37
N TYR A 24 -3.94 -4.73 1.63
CA TYR A 24 -5.14 -4.51 2.45
C TYR A 24 -6.02 -3.41 1.84
N ASP A 25 -5.43 -2.31 1.38
CA ASP A 25 -6.13 -1.25 0.67
C ASP A 25 -6.85 -1.78 -0.58
N LEU A 26 -6.14 -2.48 -1.47
CA LEU A 26 -6.71 -3.07 -2.68
C LEU A 26 -7.88 -4.02 -2.40
N ILE A 27 -7.67 -5.00 -1.50
CA ILE A 27 -8.65 -6.07 -1.29
C ILE A 27 -9.78 -5.59 -0.39
N VAL A 28 -9.44 -5.07 0.79
CA VAL A 28 -10.42 -4.80 1.83
C VAL A 28 -11.10 -3.46 1.60
N ILE A 29 -10.33 -2.40 1.33
CA ILE A 29 -10.90 -1.06 1.19
C ILE A 29 -11.55 -0.91 -0.19
N ASP A 30 -10.77 -1.07 -1.26
CA ASP A 30 -11.20 -0.80 -2.62
C ASP A 30 -12.21 -1.84 -3.14
N TRP A 31 -11.86 -3.12 -3.09
CA TRP A 31 -12.68 -4.17 -3.71
C TRP A 31 -13.88 -4.64 -2.86
N LEU A 32 -13.81 -4.51 -1.54
CA LEU A 32 -14.87 -4.96 -0.64
C LEU A 32 -15.67 -3.79 -0.04
N ILE A 33 -15.02 -2.88 0.69
CA ILE A 33 -15.74 -1.84 1.46
C ILE A 33 -16.37 -0.80 0.54
N PHE A 34 -15.59 -0.09 -0.28
CA PHE A 34 -16.11 1.01 -1.10
C PHE A 34 -17.12 0.53 -2.14
N ARG A 35 -16.93 -0.70 -2.64
CA ARG A 35 -17.86 -1.35 -3.54
C ARG A 35 -19.23 -1.56 -2.90
N HIS A 36 -19.26 -2.22 -1.75
CA HIS A 36 -20.51 -2.75 -1.17
C HIS A 36 -21.18 -1.81 -0.16
N VAL A 37 -20.44 -0.89 0.46
CA VAL A 37 -20.94 -0.08 1.56
C VAL A 37 -20.83 1.40 1.24
N LYS A 38 -21.91 1.97 0.68
CA LYS A 38 -21.95 3.39 0.25
C LYS A 38 -21.58 4.37 1.36
N LYS A 39 -21.88 4.06 2.62
CA LYS A 39 -21.55 4.91 3.79
C LYS A 39 -20.05 5.14 3.97
N PHE A 40 -19.21 4.21 3.51
CA PHE A 40 -17.76 4.33 3.62
C PHE A 40 -17.12 4.97 2.38
N ARG A 41 -17.89 5.30 1.35
CA ARG A 41 -17.36 6.04 0.19
C ARG A 41 -16.91 7.43 0.59
N ILE A 42 -15.98 7.96 -0.19
CA ILE A 42 -15.37 9.27 0.06
C ILE A 42 -16.45 10.34 -0.14
N PRO A 43 -16.64 11.25 0.83
CA PRO A 43 -17.62 12.32 0.71
C PRO A 43 -17.42 13.16 -0.56
N GLY A 44 -18.50 13.36 -1.33
CA GLY A 44 -18.46 14.07 -2.61
C GLY A 44 -18.15 13.20 -3.83
N THR A 45 -18.06 11.87 -3.66
CA THR A 45 -17.83 10.91 -4.75
C THR A 45 -18.78 9.71 -4.69
N GLU A 46 -19.80 9.73 -3.83
CA GLU A 46 -20.68 8.60 -3.56
C GLU A 46 -21.45 8.11 -4.78
N ASP A 47 -21.66 9.00 -5.75
CA ASP A 47 -22.29 8.80 -7.06
C ASP A 47 -21.37 8.18 -8.11
N MET A 48 -20.05 8.15 -7.89
CA MET A 48 -19.04 7.52 -8.76
C MET A 48 -19.07 5.98 -8.66
N VAL A 49 -20.26 5.38 -8.81
CA VAL A 49 -20.48 3.95 -8.60
C VAL A 49 -19.63 3.09 -9.53
N SER A 50 -19.47 3.51 -10.80
CA SER A 50 -18.64 2.80 -11.79
C SER A 50 -17.19 2.69 -11.34
N GLU A 51 -16.63 3.77 -10.80
CA GLU A 51 -15.23 3.83 -10.38
C GLU A 51 -14.97 2.92 -9.19
N TYR A 52 -15.87 2.90 -8.20
CA TYR A 52 -15.80 1.97 -7.07
C TYR A 52 -15.97 0.49 -7.45
N HIS A 53 -16.37 0.19 -8.69
CA HIS A 53 -16.46 -1.18 -9.21
C HIS A 53 -15.34 -1.52 -10.21
N ASN A 54 -14.43 -0.57 -10.46
CA ASN A 54 -13.37 -0.72 -11.45
C ASN A 54 -12.15 -1.46 -10.87
N TYR A 55 -12.24 -2.78 -10.80
CA TYR A 55 -11.18 -3.65 -10.30
C TYR A 55 -9.81 -3.38 -10.93
N TRP A 56 -9.79 -3.11 -12.25
CA TRP A 56 -8.55 -2.89 -12.98
C TRP A 56 -7.87 -1.59 -12.59
N PHE A 57 -8.64 -0.51 -12.42
CA PHE A 57 -8.11 0.77 -11.96
C PHE A 57 -7.39 0.62 -10.61
N HIS A 58 -8.05 -0.02 -9.64
CA HIS A 58 -7.48 -0.25 -8.32
C HIS A 58 -6.27 -1.18 -8.37
N PHE A 59 -6.29 -2.22 -9.20
CA PHE A 59 -5.13 -3.10 -9.37
C PHE A 59 -3.92 -2.36 -9.96
N VAL A 60 -4.12 -1.49 -10.95
CA VAL A 60 -3.05 -0.66 -11.51
C VAL A 60 -2.52 0.33 -10.46
N ALA A 61 -3.39 0.91 -9.64
CA ALA A 61 -3.00 1.75 -8.51
C ALA A 61 -2.16 0.96 -7.48
N PHE A 62 -2.57 -0.26 -7.13
CA PHE A 62 -1.79 -1.17 -6.28
C PHE A 62 -0.39 -1.43 -6.86
N MET A 63 -0.27 -1.69 -8.17
CA MET A 63 1.04 -1.90 -8.82
C MET A 63 1.92 -0.65 -8.76
N ARG A 64 1.35 0.55 -8.90
CA ARG A 64 2.08 1.81 -8.66
C ARG A 64 2.50 1.92 -7.20
N GLY A 65 1.63 1.51 -6.27
CA GLY A 65 1.93 1.39 -4.85
C GLY A 65 3.14 0.49 -4.58
N ILE A 66 3.26 -0.66 -5.26
CA ILE A 66 4.44 -1.55 -5.13
C ILE A 66 5.74 -0.83 -5.53
N VAL A 67 5.72 -0.06 -6.63
CA VAL A 67 6.90 0.72 -7.05
C VAL A 67 7.27 1.78 -6.01
N ILE A 68 6.28 2.49 -5.47
CA ILE A 68 6.49 3.45 -4.38
C ILE A 68 7.05 2.75 -3.13
N GLY A 69 6.51 1.58 -2.78
CA GLY A 69 6.96 0.76 -1.66
C GLY A 69 8.41 0.33 -1.79
N LEU A 70 8.86 -0.05 -3.00
CA LEU A 70 10.27 -0.36 -3.27
C LEU A 70 11.18 0.84 -3.00
N VAL A 71 10.78 2.04 -3.45
CA VAL A 71 11.56 3.27 -3.23
C VAL A 71 11.62 3.63 -1.75
N ILE A 72 10.49 3.61 -1.04
CA ILE A 72 10.42 3.89 0.40
C ILE A 72 11.30 2.90 1.18
N SER A 73 11.22 1.61 0.83
CA SER A 73 12.00 0.57 1.50
C SER A 73 13.50 0.74 1.27
N ALA A 74 13.91 1.16 0.07
CA ALA A 74 15.30 1.50 -0.23
C ALA A 74 15.79 2.67 0.62
N VAL A 75 14.99 3.74 0.72
CA VAL A 75 15.33 4.90 1.57
C VAL A 75 15.49 4.49 3.02
N VAL A 76 14.57 3.67 3.56
CA VAL A 76 14.67 3.22 4.95
C VAL A 76 15.88 2.30 5.16
N GLY A 77 16.16 1.38 4.22
CA GLY A 77 17.37 0.56 4.28
C GLY A 77 18.65 1.40 4.30
N ILE A 78 18.73 2.45 3.47
CA ILE A 78 19.87 3.38 3.45
C ILE A 78 19.99 4.10 4.78
N ILE A 79 18.89 4.66 5.29
CA ILE A 79 18.88 5.37 6.58
C ILE A 79 19.34 4.42 7.69
N TYR A 80 18.84 3.18 7.70
CA TYR A 80 19.23 2.19 8.70
C TYR A 80 20.74 1.97 8.71
N MET A 81 21.33 1.69 7.54
CA MET A 81 22.78 1.47 7.38
C MET A 81 23.64 2.68 7.78
N LEU A 82 23.09 3.90 7.70
CA LEU A 82 23.82 5.14 8.05
C LEU A 82 23.72 5.51 9.53
N VAL A 83 22.68 5.05 10.22
CA VAL A 83 22.37 5.47 11.60
C VAL A 83 22.71 4.38 12.62
N PHE A 84 22.61 3.12 12.23
CA PHE A 84 22.84 1.95 13.08
C PHE A 84 23.95 1.07 12.52
#